data_AF-A0A382W812-F1
#
_entry.id   AF-A0A382W812-F1
#
_cell.length_a   1.000
_cell.length_b   1.000
_cell.length_c   1.000
_cell.angle_alpha   90.00
_cell.angle_beta   90.00
_cell.angle_gamma   90.00
#
_symmetry.space_group_name_H-M   'P 1'
#
loop_
_entity.id
_entity.type
_entity.pdbx_description
1 polymer ?
#
loop_
_entity_poly.entity_id
_entity_poly.type
_entity_poly.pdbx_seq_one_letter_code
_entity_poly.pdbx_strand_id
1 'polypeptide(L)' 'MSNAIVQVPFPQNEPIHDYEPGSPRRDSLKGRLDALAAETVDIPCIIGGR' A
#
# COMPACT_ATOMS: atom_id res chain seq x y z
N MET A 1 -19.85 -19.96 15.64
CA MET A 1 -19.88 -20.13 14.17
C MET A 1 -20.75 -19.03 13.60
N SER A 2 -20.28 -18.31 12.58
CA SER A 2 -21.08 -17.29 11.89
C SER A 2 -22.04 -17.99 10.93
N ASN A 3 -23.35 -17.90 11.15
CA ASN A 3 -24.38 -18.45 10.26
C ASN A 3 -24.90 -17.34 9.33
N ALA A 4 -24.10 -16.99 8.31
CA ALA A 4 -24.46 -15.97 7.32
C ALA A 4 -23.95 -16.35 5.92
N ILE A 5 -24.70 -15.95 4.89
CA ILE A 5 -24.25 -15.97 3.49
C ILE A 5 -23.52 -14.64 3.25
N VAL A 6 -22.19 -14.67 3.29
CA VAL A 6 -21.38 -13.47 3.07
C VAL A 6 -21.24 -13.23 1.57
N GLN A 7 -21.67 -12.05 1.11
CA GLN A 7 -21.36 -11.57 -0.23
C GLN A 7 -20.16 -10.63 -0.17
N VAL A 8 -19.13 -10.93 -0.96
CA VAL A 8 -17.99 -10.04 -1.12
C VAL A 8 -18.37 -8.86 -2.03
N PRO A 9 -17.80 -7.66 -1.83
CA PRO A 9 -18.03 -6.53 -2.72
C PRO A 9 -17.63 -6.88 -4.16
N PHE A 10 -18.37 -6.34 -5.13
CA PHE A 10 -17.99 -6.44 -6.53
C PHE A 10 -16.68 -5.67 -6.77
N PRO A 11 -15.68 -6.24 -7.46
CA PRO A 11 -14.40 -5.58 -7.67
C PRO A 11 -14.57 -4.35 -8.57
N GLN A 12 -13.91 -3.26 -8.21
CA GLN A 12 -13.85 -2.02 -9.00
C GLN A 12 -12.39 -1.63 -9.21
N ASN A 13 -12.08 -1.02 -10.36
CA ASN A 13 -10.73 -0.55 -10.64
C ASN A 13 -10.35 0.58 -9.67
N GLU A 14 -9.12 0.54 -9.17
CA GLU A 14 -8.58 1.64 -8.36
C GLU A 14 -8.33 2.88 -9.24
N PRO A 15 -8.65 4.09 -8.75
CA PRO A 15 -8.40 5.32 -9.50
C PRO A 15 -6.90 5.60 -9.69
N ILE A 16 -6.53 6.11 -10.87
CA ILE A 16 -5.18 6.64 -11.12
C ILE A 16 -5.01 7.96 -10.35
N HIS A 17 -3.79 8.26 -9.91
CA HIS A 17 -3.47 9.48 -9.19
C HIS A 17 -2.46 10.30 -9.99
N ASP A 18 -2.69 11.61 -10.11
CA ASP A 18 -1.89 12.48 -11.00
C ASP A 18 -0.63 13.06 -10.33
N TYR A 19 -0.54 13.00 -8.99
CA TYR A 19 0.61 13.49 -8.19
C TYR A 19 1.09 14.89 -8.59
N GLU A 20 0.15 15.81 -8.81
CA GLU A 20 0.43 17.18 -9.21
C GLU A 20 1.32 17.91 -8.18
N PRO A 21 2.09 18.93 -8.60
CA PRO A 21 2.88 19.75 -7.68
C PRO A 21 2.04 20.34 -6.54
N GLY A 22 2.50 20.17 -5.30
CA GLY A 22 1.78 20.65 -4.11
C GLY A 22 0.61 19.76 -3.65
N SER A 23 0.33 18.65 -4.34
CA SER A 23 -0.67 17.70 -3.87
C SER A 23 -0.17 16.93 -2.63
N PRO A 24 -1.03 16.71 -1.61
CA PRO A 24 -0.65 15.95 -0.42
C PRO A 24 -0.13 14.53 -0.72
N ARG A 25 -0.65 13.92 -1.79
CA ARG A 25 -0.21 12.60 -2.27
C ARG A 25 1.24 12.62 -2.77
N ARG A 26 1.63 13.67 -3.50
CA ARG A 26 3.02 13.82 -3.97
C ARG A 26 3.97 14.04 -2.80
N ASP A 27 3.55 14.78 -1.79
CA ASP A 27 4.36 15.01 -0.58
C ASP A 27 4.53 13.72 0.23
N SER A 28 3.44 12.96 0.42
CA SER A 28 3.49 11.63 1.04
C SER A 28 4.41 10.67 0.28
N LEU A 29 4.35 10.68 -1.06
CA LEU A 29 5.20 9.83 -1.89
C LEU A 29 6.68 10.17 -1.70
N LYS A 30 7.03 11.46 -1.79
CA LYS A 30 8.40 11.93 -1.60
C LYS A 30 8.93 11.59 -0.21
N GLY A 31 8.16 11.86 0.84
CA GLY A 31 8.57 11.54 2.20
C GLY A 31 8.84 10.04 2.39
N ARG A 32 8.06 9.17 1.73
CA ARG A 32 8.31 7.72 1.78
C ARG A 32 9.55 7.31 1.00
N LEU A 33 9.80 7.93 -0.17
CA LEU A 33 11.01 7.69 -0.95
C LEU A 33 12.27 8.08 -0.18
N ASP A 34 12.26 9.26 0.47
CA ASP A 34 13.39 9.75 1.26
C ASP A 34 13.67 8.81 2.45
N ALA A 35 12.63 8.36 3.15
CA ALA A 35 12.76 7.40 4.25
C ALA A 35 13.36 6.06 3.79
N LEU A 36 12.85 5.50 2.68
CA LEU A 36 13.35 4.25 2.12
C LEU A 36 14.77 4.36 1.56
N ALA A 37 15.18 5.53 1.08
CA ALA A 37 16.54 5.76 0.61
C ALA A 37 17.54 5.89 1.77
N ALA A 38 17.11 6.38 2.92
CA ALA A 38 17.94 6.53 4.12
C ALA A 38 18.12 5.21 4.89
N GLU A 39 17.17 4.30 4.79
CA GLU A 39 17.15 3.03 5.53
C GLU A 39 17.59 1.86 4.63
N THR A 40 18.46 1.00 5.15
CA THR A 40 18.71 -0.32 4.56
C THR A 40 18.02 -1.36 5.41
N VAL A 41 17.04 -2.05 4.85
CA VAL A 41 16.28 -3.09 5.54
C VAL A 41 16.69 -4.47 5.03
N ASP A 42 16.69 -5.46 5.93
CA ASP A 42 16.84 -6.85 5.52
C ASP A 42 15.59 -7.30 4.73
N ILE A 43 15.81 -8.04 3.64
CA ILE A 43 14.74 -8.65 2.84
C ILE A 43 14.80 -10.17 3.07
N PRO A 44 14.20 -10.69 4.16
CA PRO A 44 14.24 -12.10 4.48
C PRO A 44 13.30 -12.91 3.57
N CYS A 45 13.60 -14.19 3.42
CA CYS A 45 12.63 -15.15 2.89
C CYS A 45 11.58 -15.42 3.97
N ILE A 46 10.31 -15.17 3.67
CA ILE A 46 9.20 -15.50 4.58
C ILE A 46 8.57 -16.83 4.12
N ILE A 47 8.84 -17.91 4.86
CA ILE A 47 8.37 -19.28 4.60
C ILE A 47 7.48 -19.74 5.77
N GLY A 48 6.21 -19.99 5.50
CA GLY A 48 5.24 -20.36 6.54
C GLY A 48 4.90 -19.21 7.50
N GLY A 49 5.10 -17.96 7.06
CA GLY A 49 4.89 -16.76 7.87
C GLY A 49 6.07 -16.40 8.78
N ARG A 50 7.25 -17.00 8.54
CA ARG A 50 8.50 -16.70 9.26
C ARG A 50 9.63 -16.44 8.29
#